data_AF-A0A3S4LPR7-F1
#
_entry.id   AF-A0A3S4LPR7-F1
#
_cell.length_a   1.000
_cell.length_b   1.000
_cell.length_c   1.000
_cell.angle_alpha   90.00
_cell.angle_beta   90.00
_cell.angle_gamma   90.00
#
_symmetry.space_group_name_H-M   'P 1'
#
loop_
_entity.id
_entity.type
_entity.pdbx_description
1 polymer ?
#
loop_
_entity_poly.entity_id
_entity_poly.type
_entity_poly.pdbx_seq_one_letter_code
_entity_poly.pdbx_strand_id
1 'polypeptide(L)'
;MVRIENDKRLLEHTMHSATMVFKRAATPHPEKADWSVDDVEALLGLPFMELVFRAAEIHRQFFDPTKVQLSTLVSIKTGGCPEDCGYCPQSVHHDTPVADQPMMTVDEVVAAARQAKANGAGRFCMGAAWRGPKDADLQKTLDMVREVKALGLETCATFGLLRDGQAEQLKDAGLDYYNHNLDTAPDKYGDIIQTREYEDRLDTLGKVRKAGLSVCCGASSA
;
A
#
# COMPACT_ATOMS: atom_id res chain seq x y z
N MET A 1 -33.05 -29.00 31.73
CA MET A 1 -34.08 -28.57 30.75
C MET A 1 -34.21 -27.06 30.87
N VAL A 2 -33.34 -26.32 30.16
CA VAL A 2 -33.36 -24.86 30.11
C VAL A 2 -33.82 -24.51 28.70
N ARG A 3 -35.03 -23.95 28.59
CA ARG A 3 -35.55 -23.38 27.35
C ARG A 3 -34.86 -22.04 27.14
N ILE A 4 -34.09 -21.92 26.06
CA ILE A 4 -33.65 -20.63 25.54
C ILE A 4 -34.67 -20.27 24.45
N GLU A 5 -35.47 -19.26 24.71
CA GLU A 5 -36.42 -18.70 23.76
C GLU A 5 -35.65 -17.93 22.67
N ASN A 6 -35.88 -18.31 21.42
CA ASN A 6 -35.37 -17.63 20.22
C ASN A 6 -36.14 -16.31 20.06
N ASP A 7 -35.53 -15.18 20.44
CA ASP A 7 -36.03 -13.87 20.02
C ASP A 7 -35.49 -13.53 18.63
N LYS A 8 -36.34 -13.78 17.63
CA LYS A 8 -36.13 -13.37 16.23
C LYS A 8 -36.46 -11.87 16.11
N ARG A 9 -35.45 -11.01 16.27
CA ARG A 9 -35.43 -9.68 15.66
C ARG A 9 -34.14 -9.49 14.87
N LEU A 10 -34.10 -10.14 13.71
CA LEU A 10 -33.28 -9.68 12.58
C LEU A 10 -33.94 -8.40 12.07
N LEU A 11 -33.39 -7.24 12.43
CA LEU A 11 -33.64 -6.02 11.69
C LEU A 11 -32.87 -6.16 10.38
N GLU A 12 -33.61 -6.29 9.29
CA GLU A 12 -33.14 -6.28 7.91
C GLU A 12 -32.39 -4.97 7.66
N HIS A 13 -31.06 -5.01 7.76
CA HIS A 13 -30.22 -3.97 7.19
C HIS A 13 -30.16 -4.21 5.69
N THR A 14 -31.05 -3.57 4.95
CA THR A 14 -30.99 -3.50 3.49
C THR A 14 -29.70 -2.76 3.12
N MET A 15 -28.63 -3.51 2.85
CA MET A 15 -27.42 -2.97 2.24
C MET A 15 -27.80 -2.44 0.86
N HIS A 16 -27.90 -1.12 0.76
CA HIS A 16 -28.01 -0.47 -0.54
C HIS A 16 -26.64 -0.61 -1.21
N SER A 17 -26.49 -1.63 -2.05
CA SER A 17 -25.38 -1.73 -2.99
C SER A 17 -25.50 -0.58 -3.98
N ALA A 18 -24.93 0.58 -3.64
CA ALA A 18 -24.69 1.63 -4.61
C ALA A 18 -23.59 1.13 -5.55
N THR A 19 -23.96 0.86 -6.81
CA THR A 19 -22.99 0.59 -7.86
C THR A 19 -21.98 1.73 -7.91
N MET A 20 -20.71 1.43 -7.58
CA MET A 20 -19.62 2.39 -7.69
C MET A 20 -19.48 2.84 -9.14
N VAL A 21 -19.75 4.12 -9.39
CA VAL A 21 -19.50 4.73 -10.69
C VAL A 21 -18.13 5.37 -10.65
N PHE A 22 -17.11 4.63 -11.10
CA PHE A 22 -15.80 5.23 -11.35
C PHE A 22 -15.95 6.30 -12.44
N LYS A 23 -15.37 7.49 -12.22
CA LYS A 23 -15.35 8.57 -13.23
C LYS A 23 -14.62 8.16 -14.52
N ARG A 24 -13.80 7.11 -14.48
CA ARG A 24 -13.14 6.45 -15.62
C ARG A 24 -13.24 4.94 -15.47
N ALA A 25 -13.47 4.23 -16.58
CA ALA A 25 -13.54 2.77 -16.57
C ALA A 25 -12.22 2.16 -16.06
N ALA A 26 -12.30 1.32 -15.03
CA ALA A 26 -11.18 0.52 -14.60
C ALA A 26 -10.74 -0.40 -15.76
N THR A 27 -9.43 -0.58 -15.95
CA THR A 27 -8.93 -1.58 -16.90
C THR A 27 -8.91 -2.94 -16.19
N PRO A 28 -9.76 -3.91 -16.58
CA PRO A 28 -9.87 -5.18 -15.87
C PRO A 28 -8.63 -6.06 -16.04
N HIS A 29 -8.38 -6.94 -15.07
CA HIS A 29 -7.32 -7.94 -15.17
C HIS A 29 -7.71 -8.99 -16.24
N PRO A 30 -6.81 -9.34 -17.18
CA PRO A 30 -7.18 -10.10 -18.39
C PRO A 30 -7.66 -11.54 -18.18
N GLU A 31 -7.64 -12.08 -16.95
CA GLU A 31 -7.75 -13.54 -16.71
C GLU A 31 -8.65 -13.96 -15.54
N LYS A 32 -9.44 -13.08 -14.91
CA LYS A 32 -10.36 -13.51 -13.84
C LYS A 32 -11.72 -12.84 -13.93
N ALA A 33 -12.77 -13.60 -13.62
CA ALA A 33 -14.03 -13.02 -13.18
C ALA A 33 -13.73 -12.21 -11.90
N ASP A 34 -14.14 -10.95 -11.90
CA ASP A 34 -14.02 -10.10 -10.72
C ASP A 34 -14.81 -10.72 -9.56
N TRP A 35 -14.25 -10.68 -8.35
CA TRP A 35 -14.99 -11.09 -7.14
C TRP A 35 -16.17 -10.15 -6.95
N SER A 36 -17.38 -10.69 -6.74
CA SER A 36 -18.51 -9.87 -6.33
C SER A 36 -18.41 -9.50 -4.85
N VAL A 37 -19.12 -8.45 -4.42
CA VAL A 37 -19.22 -8.10 -3.00
C VAL A 37 -19.81 -9.27 -2.21
N ASP A 38 -20.87 -9.90 -2.72
CA ASP A 38 -21.52 -11.07 -2.10
C ASP A 38 -20.55 -12.24 -1.90
N ASP A 39 -19.64 -12.50 -2.86
CA ASP A 39 -18.63 -13.56 -2.72
C ASP A 39 -17.65 -13.27 -1.58
N VAL A 40 -17.24 -12.01 -1.42
CA VAL A 40 -16.33 -11.58 -0.34
C VAL A 40 -17.05 -11.60 1.00
N GLU A 41 -18.31 -11.15 1.07
CA GLU A 41 -19.13 -11.21 2.28
C GLU A 41 -19.38 -12.65 2.72
N ALA A 42 -19.66 -13.56 1.79
CA ALA A 42 -19.80 -14.98 2.09
C ALA A 42 -18.52 -15.58 2.67
N LEU A 43 -17.34 -15.15 2.18
CA LEU A 43 -16.04 -15.56 2.73
C LEU A 43 -15.82 -15.01 4.14
N LEU A 44 -16.10 -13.72 4.37
CA LEU A 44 -15.96 -13.07 5.68
C LEU A 44 -16.99 -13.58 6.71
N GLY A 45 -18.12 -14.10 6.25
CA GLY A 45 -19.17 -14.71 7.06
C GLY A 45 -18.89 -16.16 7.49
N LEU A 46 -17.79 -16.78 7.04
CA LEU A 46 -17.40 -18.12 7.49
C LEU A 46 -17.08 -18.15 9.00
N PRO A 47 -17.28 -19.29 9.68
CA PRO A 47 -16.72 -19.47 11.02
C PRO A 47 -15.22 -19.19 11.02
N PHE A 48 -14.75 -18.38 11.97
CA PHE A 48 -13.36 -17.89 11.96
C PHE A 48 -12.32 -19.01 11.77
N MET A 49 -12.47 -20.13 12.46
CA MET A 49 -11.54 -21.25 12.34
C MET A 49 -11.60 -21.96 10.98
N GLU A 50 -12.77 -21.97 10.33
CA GLU A 50 -12.92 -22.47 8.96
C GLU A 50 -12.20 -21.55 7.96
N LEU A 51 -12.35 -20.23 8.13
CA LEU A 51 -11.64 -19.24 7.31
C LEU A 51 -10.12 -19.37 7.45
N VAL A 52 -9.61 -19.49 8.68
CA VAL A 52 -8.18 -19.69 8.96
C VAL A 52 -7.66 -20.98 8.33
N PHE A 53 -8.41 -22.07 8.44
CA PHE A 53 -8.03 -23.35 7.84
C PHE A 53 -7.90 -23.25 6.32
N ARG A 54 -8.93 -22.72 5.63
CA ARG A 54 -8.93 -22.53 4.17
C ARG A 54 -7.80 -21.60 3.72
N ALA A 55 -7.56 -20.49 4.45
CA ALA A 55 -6.47 -19.58 4.15
C ALA A 55 -5.11 -20.31 4.20
N ALA A 56 -4.93 -21.19 5.18
CA ALA A 56 -3.69 -21.95 5.35
C ALA A 56 -3.52 -23.06 4.30
N GLU A 57 -4.60 -23.65 3.80
CA GLU A 57 -4.58 -24.58 2.67
C GLU A 57 -4.14 -23.87 1.38
N ILE A 58 -4.79 -22.75 1.04
CA ILE A 58 -4.45 -21.95 -0.14
C ILE A 58 -3.00 -21.45 -0.05
N HIS A 59 -2.57 -20.94 1.11
CA HIS A 59 -1.19 -20.48 1.27
C HIS A 59 -0.17 -21.57 0.93
N ARG A 60 -0.37 -22.81 1.40
CA ARG A 60 0.54 -23.94 1.13
C ARG A 60 0.53 -24.43 -0.33
N GLN A 61 -0.52 -24.15 -1.08
CA GLN A 61 -0.59 -24.49 -2.51
C GLN A 61 0.27 -23.56 -3.36
N PHE A 62 0.39 -22.28 -2.96
CA PHE A 62 1.05 -21.25 -3.77
C PHE A 62 2.40 -20.78 -3.21
N PHE A 63 2.67 -21.03 -1.93
CA PHE A 63 3.87 -20.55 -1.23
C PHE A 63 4.56 -21.64 -0.42
N ASP A 64 5.87 -21.51 -0.24
CA ASP A 64 6.65 -22.32 0.71
C ASP A 64 6.31 -21.86 2.14
N PRO A 65 5.60 -22.69 2.94
CA PRO A 65 5.11 -22.28 4.26
C PRO A 65 6.24 -22.11 5.29
N THR A 66 7.48 -22.48 4.94
CA THR A 66 8.66 -22.32 5.81
C THR A 66 9.42 -21.03 5.56
N LYS A 67 9.01 -20.24 4.56
CA LYS A 67 9.67 -18.99 4.16
C LYS A 67 8.81 -17.78 4.44
N VAL A 68 9.47 -16.69 4.83
CA VAL A 68 8.85 -15.38 5.06
C VAL A 68 9.69 -14.32 4.34
N GLN A 69 9.02 -13.40 3.65
CA GLN A 69 9.69 -12.24 3.05
C GLN A 69 10.03 -11.22 4.16
N LEU A 70 11.33 -10.98 4.38
CA LEU A 70 11.79 -9.93 5.28
C LEU A 70 12.10 -8.66 4.49
N SER A 71 11.33 -7.61 4.76
CA SER A 71 11.53 -6.27 4.19
C SER A 71 11.80 -5.27 5.30
N THR A 72 12.79 -4.40 5.13
CA THR A 72 13.08 -3.31 6.08
C THR A 72 12.81 -1.97 5.40
N LEU A 73 12.20 -1.04 6.13
CA LEU A 73 11.87 0.29 5.63
C LEU A 73 12.67 1.35 6.36
N VAL A 74 13.06 2.40 5.63
CA VAL A 74 13.53 3.67 6.20
C VAL A 74 12.65 4.82 5.68
N SER A 75 12.40 5.81 6.54
CA SER A 75 11.75 7.06 6.14
C SER A 75 12.81 8.05 5.68
N ILE A 76 13.05 8.11 4.36
CA ILE A 76 14.07 8.97 3.75
C ILE A 76 13.72 10.45 3.86
N LYS A 77 12.44 10.79 4.01
CA LYS A 77 11.95 12.13 4.36
C LYS A 77 10.82 11.97 5.36
N THR A 78 11.01 12.50 6.57
CA THR A 78 10.08 12.33 7.70
C THR A 78 9.39 13.65 8.06
N GLY A 79 8.11 13.57 8.46
CA GLY A 79 7.32 14.73 8.92
C GLY A 79 6.92 15.67 7.79
N GLY A 80 6.30 16.81 8.10
CA GLY A 80 6.00 17.87 7.14
C GLY A 80 5.17 17.45 5.92
N CYS A 81 4.34 16.40 6.03
CA CYS A 81 3.54 15.91 4.91
C CYS A 81 2.32 16.83 4.68
N PRO A 82 2.05 17.29 3.46
CA PRO A 82 0.91 18.17 3.18
C PRO A 82 -0.45 17.42 3.16
N GLU A 83 -0.43 16.10 3.12
CA GLU A 83 -1.63 15.26 3.10
C GLU A 83 -2.30 15.19 4.48
N ASP A 84 -3.62 15.08 4.51
CA ASP A 84 -4.48 15.17 5.69
C ASP A 84 -4.98 13.83 6.23
N CYS A 85 -4.29 12.71 5.92
CA CYS A 85 -4.74 11.39 6.34
C CYS A 85 -5.03 11.35 7.85
N GLY A 86 -6.26 11.02 8.25
CA GLY A 86 -6.70 11.04 9.66
C GLY A 86 -5.89 10.14 10.60
N TYR A 87 -5.22 9.12 10.07
CA TYR A 87 -4.41 8.16 10.83
C TYR A 87 -2.89 8.49 10.85
N CYS A 88 -2.42 9.42 10.00
CA CYS A 88 -0.98 9.54 9.74
C CYS A 88 -0.30 10.53 10.69
N PRO A 89 0.69 10.10 11.49
CA PRO A 89 1.36 11.00 12.44
C PRO A 89 2.27 12.03 11.75
N GLN A 90 2.53 11.91 10.44
CA GLN A 90 3.44 12.80 9.71
C GLN A 90 2.73 13.98 9.01
N SER A 91 1.40 14.01 9.06
CA SER A 91 0.56 15.06 8.50
C SER A 91 0.77 16.38 9.25
N VAL A 92 0.90 17.49 8.52
CA VAL A 92 0.94 18.84 9.09
C VAL A 92 -0.41 19.31 9.66
N HIS A 93 -1.48 18.55 9.40
CA HIS A 93 -2.83 18.86 9.88
C HIS A 93 -3.10 18.34 11.29
N HIS A 94 -2.17 17.57 11.87
CA HIS A 94 -2.31 16.95 13.19
C HIS A 94 -1.19 17.41 14.14
N ASP A 95 -1.51 17.56 15.42
CA ASP A 95 -0.53 17.83 16.46
C ASP A 95 0.11 16.53 16.94
N THR A 96 1.33 16.24 16.47
CA THR A 96 2.07 15.01 16.79
C THR A 96 3.53 15.33 17.10
N PRO A 97 4.26 14.45 17.81
CA PRO A 97 5.66 14.67 18.13
C PRO A 97 6.62 14.48 16.94
N VAL A 98 6.12 14.21 15.72
CA VAL A 98 6.97 13.94 14.56
C VAL A 98 7.51 15.25 13.97
N ALA A 99 8.80 15.50 14.17
CA ALA A 99 9.49 16.64 13.58
C ALA A 99 9.65 16.50 12.05
N ASP A 100 9.55 17.63 11.33
CA ASP A 100 9.94 17.72 9.93
C ASP A 100 11.47 17.62 9.81
N GLN A 101 11.94 16.57 9.16
CA GLN A 101 13.36 16.26 8.99
C GLN A 101 13.76 16.47 7.53
N PRO A 102 14.98 16.96 7.26
CA PRO A 102 15.50 17.02 5.90
C PRO A 102 15.55 15.61 5.29
N MET A 103 15.50 15.54 3.96
CA MET A 103 15.69 14.27 3.27
C MET A 103 17.10 13.75 3.53
N MET A 104 17.21 12.45 3.81
CA MET A 104 18.48 11.74 3.96
C MET A 104 19.35 11.89 2.70
N THR A 105 20.66 11.87 2.90
CA THR A 105 21.64 11.76 1.81
C THR A 105 21.69 10.34 1.25
N VAL A 106 22.26 10.17 0.05
CA VAL A 106 22.46 8.86 -0.56
C VAL A 106 23.31 7.97 0.37
N ASP A 107 24.37 8.50 0.96
CA ASP A 107 25.26 7.75 1.85
C ASP A 107 24.54 7.24 3.11
N GLU A 108 23.69 8.05 3.72
CA GLU A 108 22.89 7.64 4.88
C GLU A 108 21.90 6.52 4.52
N VAL A 109 21.26 6.60 3.35
CA VAL A 109 20.35 5.56 2.85
C VAL A 109 21.09 4.27 2.55
N VAL A 110 22.27 4.35 1.92
CA VAL A 110 23.13 3.20 1.63
C VAL A 110 23.64 2.55 2.92
N ALA A 111 24.02 3.33 3.93
CA ALA A 111 24.41 2.82 5.23
C ALA A 111 23.26 2.05 5.90
N ALA A 112 22.05 2.61 5.89
CA ALA A 112 20.86 1.94 6.42
C ALA A 112 20.52 0.65 5.64
N ALA A 113 20.64 0.66 4.31
CA ALA A 113 20.40 -0.51 3.48
C ALA A 113 21.43 -1.62 3.71
N ARG A 114 22.72 -1.28 3.90
CA ARG A 114 23.76 -2.24 4.28
C ARG A 114 23.46 -2.88 5.63
N GLN A 115 23.02 -2.09 6.61
CA GLN A 115 22.63 -2.61 7.92
C GLN A 115 21.41 -3.53 7.82
N ALA A 116 20.39 -3.16 7.05
CA ALA A 116 19.21 -3.99 6.80
C ALA A 116 19.60 -5.33 6.15
N LYS A 117 20.48 -5.30 5.13
CA LYS A 117 21.01 -6.51 4.50
C LYS A 117 21.77 -7.39 5.48
N ALA A 118 22.62 -6.82 6.31
CA ALA A 118 23.36 -7.56 7.35
C ALA A 118 22.41 -8.21 8.37
N ASN A 119 21.24 -7.60 8.61
CA ASN A 119 20.18 -8.14 9.46
C ASN A 119 19.25 -9.14 8.73
N GLY A 120 19.57 -9.51 7.48
CA GLY A 120 18.85 -10.54 6.72
C GLY A 120 17.70 -10.05 5.85
N ALA A 121 17.51 -8.74 5.69
CA ALA A 121 16.48 -8.22 4.80
C ALA A 121 16.74 -8.61 3.34
N GLY A 122 15.72 -9.13 2.66
CA GLY A 122 15.74 -9.36 1.21
C GLY A 122 15.31 -8.13 0.40
N ARG A 123 14.56 -7.23 1.04
CA ARG A 123 14.04 -6.00 0.43
C ARG A 123 14.26 -4.79 1.31
N PHE A 124 14.58 -3.66 0.69
CA PHE A 124 14.71 -2.37 1.34
C PHE A 124 13.73 -1.35 0.76
N CYS A 125 12.91 -0.76 1.63
CA CYS A 125 11.85 0.16 1.28
C CYS A 125 12.21 1.59 1.69
N MET A 126 12.09 2.55 0.78
CA MET A 126 12.29 3.98 1.05
C MET A 126 10.95 4.70 1.06
N GLY A 127 10.59 5.28 2.21
CA GLY A 127 9.35 6.06 2.36
C GLY A 127 9.63 7.55 2.47
N ALA A 128 8.79 8.37 1.84
CA ALA A 128 8.89 9.82 1.95
C ALA A 128 7.53 10.45 2.28
N ALA A 129 7.54 11.39 3.23
CA ALA A 129 6.39 12.18 3.65
C ALA A 129 6.07 13.30 2.64
N TRP A 130 5.69 12.90 1.42
CA TRP A 130 5.30 13.77 0.32
C TRP A 130 3.91 13.42 -0.19
N ARG A 131 3.26 14.42 -0.82
CA ARG A 131 2.14 14.16 -1.73
C ARG A 131 2.58 13.37 -2.97
N GLY A 132 3.75 13.71 -3.50
CA GLY A 132 4.36 13.16 -4.71
C GLY A 132 5.75 13.79 -4.90
N PRO A 133 6.71 13.12 -5.56
CA PRO A 133 8.06 13.64 -5.68
C PRO A 133 8.14 14.77 -6.72
N LYS A 134 8.77 15.89 -6.35
CA LYS A 134 9.19 16.94 -7.31
C LYS A 134 10.40 16.44 -8.10
N ASP A 135 10.69 17.06 -9.25
CA ASP A 135 11.76 16.57 -10.14
C ASP A 135 13.14 16.56 -9.47
N ALA A 136 13.47 17.60 -8.70
CA ALA A 136 14.73 17.66 -7.94
C ALA A 136 14.85 16.58 -6.86
N ASP A 137 13.75 16.27 -6.17
CA ASP A 137 13.73 15.22 -5.14
C ASP A 137 13.78 13.84 -5.80
N LEU A 138 13.05 13.64 -6.90
CA LEU A 138 13.06 12.41 -7.67
C LEU A 138 14.48 12.06 -8.11
N GLN A 139 15.23 13.00 -8.69
CA GLN A 139 16.60 12.72 -9.16
C GLN A 139 17.50 12.18 -8.05
N LYS A 140 17.43 12.77 -6.84
CA LYS A 140 18.18 12.26 -5.68
C LYS A 140 17.73 10.85 -5.28
N THR A 141 16.42 10.56 -5.32
CA THR A 141 15.93 9.21 -5.04
C THR A 141 16.31 8.18 -6.10
N LEU A 142 16.50 8.57 -7.36
CA LEU A 142 16.99 7.65 -8.40
C LEU A 142 18.40 7.15 -8.06
N ASP A 143 19.27 8.02 -7.56
CA ASP A 143 20.61 7.63 -7.11
C ASP A 143 20.54 6.68 -5.90
N MET A 144 19.66 6.95 -4.93
CA MET A 144 19.41 6.03 -3.81
C MET A 144 18.97 4.65 -4.30
N VAL A 145 18.02 4.59 -5.24
CA VAL A 145 17.51 3.33 -5.80
C VAL A 145 18.64 2.55 -6.48
N ARG A 146 19.47 3.21 -7.30
CA ARG A 146 20.61 2.57 -7.98
C ARG A 146 21.60 1.97 -6.99
N GLU A 147 21.97 2.73 -5.96
CA GLU A 147 22.94 2.27 -4.95
C GLU A 147 22.38 1.11 -4.12
N VAL A 148 21.12 1.19 -3.68
CA VAL A 148 20.47 0.08 -2.94
C VAL A 148 20.35 -1.16 -3.83
N LYS A 149 20.02 -1.00 -5.10
CA LYS A 149 19.96 -2.12 -6.06
C LYS A 149 21.33 -2.77 -6.25
N ALA A 150 22.40 -1.98 -6.32
CA ALA A 150 23.78 -2.46 -6.42
C ALA A 150 24.22 -3.27 -5.19
N LEU A 151 23.56 -3.10 -4.03
CA LEU A 151 23.76 -3.97 -2.86
C LEU A 151 23.14 -5.37 -3.04
N GLY A 152 22.40 -5.63 -4.11
CA GLY A 152 21.71 -6.91 -4.34
C GLY A 152 20.45 -7.11 -3.51
N LEU A 153 19.85 -6.02 -3.02
CA LEU A 153 18.54 -6.02 -2.36
C LEU A 153 17.44 -5.79 -3.41
N GLU A 154 16.25 -6.34 -3.16
CA GLU A 154 15.05 -5.80 -3.82
C GLU A 154 14.83 -4.36 -3.34
N THR A 155 14.48 -3.48 -4.27
CA THR A 155 14.24 -2.06 -3.98
C THR A 155 12.76 -1.75 -3.99
N CYS A 156 12.30 -0.99 -3.00
CA CYS A 156 10.91 -0.58 -2.88
C CYS A 156 10.83 0.89 -2.49
N ALA A 157 9.82 1.59 -2.97
CA ALA A 157 9.61 3.00 -2.66
C ALA A 157 8.14 3.34 -2.43
N THR A 158 7.88 4.35 -1.59
CA THR A 158 6.58 5.00 -1.43
C THR A 158 6.77 6.51 -1.37
N PHE A 159 6.65 7.16 -2.53
CA PHE A 159 6.88 8.60 -2.69
C PHE A 159 5.60 9.41 -2.94
N GLY A 160 4.43 8.76 -2.79
CA GLY A 160 3.13 9.37 -3.02
C GLY A 160 2.64 9.19 -4.46
N LEU A 161 1.91 10.19 -4.97
CA LEU A 161 1.36 10.22 -6.32
C LEU A 161 2.47 10.45 -7.35
N LEU A 162 2.50 9.62 -8.40
CA LEU A 162 3.47 9.75 -9.48
C LEU A 162 2.88 10.53 -10.66
N ARG A 163 3.66 11.44 -11.22
CA ARG A 163 3.40 12.08 -12.52
C ARG A 163 3.86 11.16 -13.66
N ASP A 164 3.39 11.43 -14.86
CA ASP A 164 3.80 10.71 -16.07
C ASP A 164 5.34 10.71 -16.22
N GLY A 165 5.91 9.57 -16.57
CA GLY A 165 7.36 9.40 -16.74
C GLY A 165 8.13 9.16 -15.44
N GLN A 166 7.56 9.41 -14.25
CA GLN A 166 8.27 9.19 -12.99
C GLN A 166 8.36 7.69 -12.64
N ALA A 167 7.35 6.90 -12.97
CA ALA A 167 7.37 5.44 -12.75
C ALA A 167 8.43 4.75 -13.63
N GLU A 168 8.55 5.18 -14.89
CA GLU A 168 9.55 4.71 -15.84
C GLU A 168 10.97 5.06 -15.37
N GLN A 169 11.19 6.31 -14.93
CA GLN A 169 12.49 6.72 -14.36
C GLN A 169 12.88 5.88 -13.13
N LEU A 170 11.93 5.59 -12.24
CA LEU A 170 12.17 4.73 -11.08
C LEU A 170 12.50 3.30 -11.51
N LYS A 171 11.77 2.75 -12.50
CA LYS A 171 12.06 1.43 -13.06
C LYS A 171 13.46 1.36 -13.65
N ASP A 172 13.83 2.35 -14.46
CA ASP A 172 15.13 2.44 -15.11
C ASP A 172 16.27 2.59 -14.11
N ALA A 173 16.03 3.26 -12.98
CA ALA A 173 16.99 3.33 -11.86
C ALA A 173 17.14 1.99 -11.12
N GLY A 174 16.25 1.03 -11.34
CA GLY A 174 16.30 -0.31 -10.76
C GLY A 174 15.25 -0.58 -9.69
N LEU A 175 14.22 0.27 -9.55
CA LEU A 175 13.14 0.05 -8.60
C LEU A 175 12.39 -1.26 -8.92
N ASP A 176 12.14 -2.10 -7.91
CA ASP A 176 11.41 -3.36 -8.07
C ASP A 176 9.92 -3.20 -7.70
N TYR A 177 9.64 -2.54 -6.57
CA TYR A 177 8.29 -2.36 -6.04
C TYR A 177 7.95 -0.89 -5.80
N TYR A 178 6.70 -0.52 -6.06
CA TYR A 178 6.14 0.76 -5.62
C TYR A 178 4.95 0.54 -4.71
N ASN A 179 4.99 1.14 -3.51
CA ASN A 179 3.93 1.07 -2.53
C ASN A 179 2.93 2.22 -2.72
N HIS A 180 1.65 1.86 -2.89
CA HIS A 180 0.56 2.81 -3.05
C HIS A 180 -0.79 2.18 -2.67
N ASN A 181 -1.15 2.29 -1.38
CA ASN A 181 -2.40 1.74 -0.81
C ASN A 181 -3.70 2.33 -1.40
N LEU A 182 -4.84 1.72 -1.14
CA LEU A 182 -6.16 2.32 -1.37
C LEU A 182 -6.81 2.82 -0.07
N ASP A 183 -6.20 2.46 1.05
CA ASP A 183 -6.59 2.80 2.43
C ASP A 183 -7.96 2.24 2.82
N THR A 184 -9.06 2.54 2.15
CA THR A 184 -10.39 2.00 2.48
C THR A 184 -11.25 1.87 1.23
N ALA A 185 -12.53 1.54 1.39
CA ALA A 185 -13.51 1.56 0.32
C ALA A 185 -13.71 3.01 -0.23
N PRO A 186 -13.97 3.19 -1.54
CA PRO A 186 -14.09 4.52 -2.15
C PRO A 186 -15.13 5.43 -1.49
N ASP A 187 -16.26 4.88 -1.07
CA ASP A 187 -17.35 5.60 -0.41
C ASP A 187 -17.01 6.07 1.01
N LYS A 188 -15.96 5.51 1.62
CA LYS A 188 -15.44 5.90 2.94
C LYS A 188 -14.16 6.72 2.89
N TYR A 189 -13.55 6.84 1.72
CA TYR A 189 -12.23 7.46 1.58
C TYR A 189 -12.23 8.93 2.01
N GLY A 190 -13.24 9.69 1.59
CA GLY A 190 -13.40 11.11 1.92
C GLY A 190 -13.66 11.43 3.41
N ASP A 191 -14.04 10.42 4.20
CA ASP A 191 -14.19 10.56 5.66
C ASP A 191 -12.82 10.60 6.36
N ILE A 192 -11.75 10.12 5.70
CA ILE A 192 -10.42 9.93 6.29
C ILE A 192 -9.36 10.81 5.62
N ILE A 193 -9.47 11.03 4.30
CA ILE A 193 -8.49 11.74 3.47
C ILE A 193 -9.24 12.66 2.50
N GLN A 194 -8.96 13.96 2.53
CA GLN A 194 -9.63 14.96 1.67
C GLN A 194 -8.65 15.68 0.73
N THR A 195 -7.35 15.56 0.96
CA THR A 195 -6.29 16.16 0.12
C THR A 195 -6.00 15.40 -1.17
N ARG A 196 -6.63 14.24 -1.40
CA ARG A 196 -6.56 13.45 -2.64
C ARG A 196 -7.85 12.67 -2.88
N GLU A 197 -8.09 12.34 -4.14
CA GLU A 197 -9.20 11.48 -4.55
C GLU A 197 -8.79 10.01 -4.57
N TYR A 198 -9.76 9.09 -4.51
CA TYR A 198 -9.50 7.66 -4.65
C TYR A 198 -8.93 7.32 -6.04
N GLU A 199 -9.41 7.99 -7.08
CA GLU A 199 -8.93 7.83 -8.45
C GLU A 199 -7.46 8.24 -8.63
N ASP A 200 -6.95 9.21 -7.85
CA ASP A 200 -5.53 9.59 -7.89
C ASP A 200 -4.64 8.39 -7.53
N ARG A 201 -5.11 7.54 -6.60
CA ARG A 201 -4.41 6.32 -6.18
C ARG A 201 -4.42 5.27 -7.27
N LEU A 202 -5.58 5.03 -7.87
CA LEU A 202 -5.74 4.08 -8.97
C LEU A 202 -4.90 4.49 -10.20
N ASP A 203 -4.85 5.78 -10.50
CA ASP A 203 -4.05 6.33 -11.60
C ASP A 203 -2.54 6.09 -11.36
N THR A 204 -2.05 6.35 -10.15
CA THR A 204 -0.66 6.04 -9.76
C THR A 204 -0.37 4.54 -9.86
N LEU A 205 -1.28 3.68 -9.40
CA LEU A 205 -1.16 2.23 -9.54
C LEU A 205 -1.13 1.79 -11.01
N GLY A 206 -1.92 2.43 -11.87
CA GLY A 206 -1.90 2.23 -13.31
C GLY A 206 -0.53 2.56 -13.92
N LYS A 207 0.06 3.71 -13.57
CA LYS A 207 1.41 4.12 -13.99
C LYS A 207 2.48 3.12 -13.55
N VAL A 208 2.45 2.69 -12.29
CA VAL A 208 3.37 1.69 -11.73
C VAL A 208 3.31 0.37 -12.51
N ARG A 209 2.09 -0.15 -12.75
CA ARG A 209 1.90 -1.37 -13.55
C ARG A 209 2.40 -1.21 -14.98
N LYS A 210 2.07 -0.09 -15.63
CA LYS A 210 2.47 0.20 -17.01
C LYS A 210 3.99 0.29 -17.17
N ALA A 211 4.69 0.84 -16.17
CA ALA A 211 6.15 0.89 -16.13
C ALA A 211 6.82 -0.48 -15.85
N GLY A 212 6.05 -1.54 -15.57
CA GLY A 212 6.59 -2.87 -15.25
C GLY A 212 7.18 -2.98 -13.84
N LEU A 213 6.74 -2.11 -12.92
CA LEU A 213 7.03 -2.21 -11.50
C LEU A 213 6.03 -3.15 -10.81
N SER A 214 6.49 -3.88 -9.80
CA SER A 214 5.58 -4.64 -8.94
C SER A 214 4.80 -3.69 -8.02
N VAL A 215 3.51 -3.96 -7.86
CA VAL A 215 2.63 -3.16 -7.00
C VAL A 215 2.62 -3.72 -5.59
N CYS A 216 2.90 -2.86 -4.59
CA CYS A 216 2.60 -3.13 -3.19
C CYS A 216 1.42 -2.24 -2.79
N CYS A 217 0.26 -2.83 -2.53
CA CYS A 217 -0.96 -2.08 -2.25
C CYS A 217 -1.80 -2.85 -1.24
N GLY A 218 -2.36 -2.14 -0.27
CA GLY A 218 -3.34 -2.66 0.65
C GLY A 218 -4.39 -1.62 1.02
N ALA A 219 -5.25 -2.00 1.95
CA ALA A 219 -6.16 -1.12 2.65
C ALA A 219 -5.80 -1.17 4.14
N SER A 220 -6.00 -0.05 4.84
CA SER A 220 -5.88 0.07 6.28
C SER A 220 -7.29 0.07 6.86
N SER A 221 -7.57 -0.74 7.87
CA SER A 221 -8.78 -0.57 8.68
C SER A 221 -8.66 0.76 9.43
N ALA A 222 -9.30 1.80 8.90
CA ALA A 222 -9.51 3.06 9.60
C ALA A 222 -10.79 2.97 10.44
#